data_AF-A0A7K0FIC3-F1
#
_entry.id   AF-A0A7K0FIC3-F1
#
_cell.length_a   1.000
_cell.length_b   1.000
_cell.length_c   1.000
_cell.angle_alpha   90.00
_cell.angle_beta   90.00
_cell.angle_gamma   90.00
#
_symmetry.space_group_name_H-M   'P 1'
#
loop_
_entity.id
_entity.type
_entity.pdbx_description
1 polymer ?
#
loop_
_entity_poly.entity_id
_entity_poly.type
_entity_poly.pdbx_seq_one_letter_code
_entity_poly.pdbx_strand_id
1 'polypeptide(L)'
;MKLTLFKLSDTNTAPFVLISLLYSILLLSPFIYFAILKSSPHTSYYVSYDEEKGEIAVPSDANDSTEIQMGVAPANNFDDEDLHASDKDVGESEGSNTVTMLNALTDDWKSNSESRQFRMLTRVATFSLICGFGALGAAISLITRTRNKELIHENFFLSEILAVQTIGAIFAMILGFAFLGNMISGTLFPNPRVFYRILYIPPAFGKLVVWSFIAGFSERLVPNILNNLTKKSDITRGDSTDTPN
;
A
#
# COMPACT_ATOMS: atom_id res chain seq x y z
N MET A 1 -3.74 -24.72 -28.45
CA MET A 1 -3.00 -25.73 -27.65
C MET A 1 -3.72 -25.87 -26.31
N LYS A 2 -4.55 -26.90 -26.14
CA LYS A 2 -5.26 -27.17 -24.87
C LYS A 2 -4.22 -27.72 -23.90
N LEU A 3 -3.78 -26.91 -22.94
CA LEU A 3 -2.98 -27.38 -21.81
C LEU A 3 -3.88 -28.31 -20.97
N THR A 4 -3.82 -29.61 -21.27
CA THR A 4 -4.29 -30.69 -20.38
C THR A 4 -3.31 -30.81 -19.22
N LEU A 5 -3.17 -29.75 -18.43
CA LEU A 5 -2.31 -29.75 -17.25
C LEU A 5 -3.19 -30.04 -16.04
N PHE A 6 -2.99 -31.23 -15.47
CA PHE A 6 -3.62 -31.76 -14.26
C PHE A 6 -5.15 -31.89 -14.30
N LYS A 7 -5.62 -33.12 -14.55
CA LYS A 7 -6.96 -33.54 -14.10
C LYS A 7 -6.95 -33.43 -12.56
N LEU A 8 -7.48 -32.32 -12.03
CA LEU A 8 -7.74 -32.15 -10.60
C LEU A 8 -8.80 -33.18 -10.21
N SER A 9 -8.40 -34.21 -9.46
CA SER A 9 -9.32 -35.19 -8.86
C SER A 9 -9.97 -34.57 -7.63
N ASP A 10 -11.27 -34.82 -7.44
CA ASP A 10 -12.07 -34.38 -6.29
C ASP A 10 -11.50 -34.80 -4.91
N THR A 11 -10.53 -35.72 -4.91
CA THR A 11 -9.86 -36.21 -3.70
C THR A 11 -8.67 -35.36 -3.24
N ASN A 12 -8.18 -34.43 -4.08
CA ASN A 12 -6.97 -33.67 -3.75
C ASN A 12 -7.13 -32.16 -4.01
N THR A 13 -7.47 -31.42 -2.95
CA THR A 13 -7.57 -29.95 -2.96
C THR A 13 -6.20 -29.26 -2.93
N ALA A 14 -5.11 -29.98 -2.65
CA ALA A 14 -3.77 -29.41 -2.55
C ALA A 14 -3.30 -28.62 -3.78
N PRO A 15 -3.45 -29.10 -5.04
CA PRO A 15 -3.04 -28.33 -6.23
C PRO A 15 -3.80 -27.01 -6.37
N PHE A 16 -5.08 -26.97 -6.00
CA PHE A 16 -5.87 -25.73 -5.99
C PHE A 16 -5.24 -24.70 -5.04
N VAL A 17 -4.95 -25.13 -3.81
CA VAL A 17 -4.39 -24.24 -2.78
C VAL A 17 -3.01 -23.76 -3.21
N LEU A 18 -2.17 -24.64 -3.76
CA LEU A 18 -0.83 -24.30 -4.21
C LEU A 18 -0.85 -23.22 -5.30
N ILE A 19 -1.70 -23.37 -6.31
CA ILE A 19 -1.80 -22.42 -7.44
C ILE A 19 -2.30 -21.06 -6.94
N SER A 20 -3.30 -21.06 -6.06
CA SER A 20 -3.81 -19.83 -5.46
C SER A 20 -2.78 -19.11 -4.60
N LEU A 21 -2.03 -19.87 -3.80
CA LEU A 21 -0.97 -19.33 -2.96
C LEU A 21 0.18 -18.78 -3.82
N LEU A 22 0.56 -19.49 -4.88
CA LEU A 22 1.58 -19.03 -5.83
C LEU A 22 1.16 -17.73 -6.52
N TYR A 23 -0.10 -17.61 -6.93
CA TYR A 23 -0.64 -16.38 -7.51
C TYR A 23 -0.61 -15.21 -6.51
N SER A 24 -0.99 -15.47 -5.26
CA SER A 24 -0.93 -14.46 -4.19
C SER A 24 0.52 -14.02 -3.89
N ILE A 25 1.48 -14.94 -3.87
CA ILE A 25 2.91 -14.63 -3.75
C ILE A 25 3.38 -13.77 -4.92
N LEU A 26 2.97 -14.11 -6.14
CA LEU A 26 3.33 -13.34 -7.33
C LEU A 26 2.81 -11.91 -7.24
N LEU A 27 1.58 -11.70 -6.77
CA LEU A 27 1.03 -10.36 -6.51
C LEU A 27 1.76 -9.62 -5.40
N LEU A 28 2.23 -10.32 -4.37
CA LEU A 28 3.01 -9.76 -3.26
C LEU A 28 4.49 -9.52 -3.61
N SER A 29 4.98 -9.97 -4.77
CA SER A 29 6.39 -9.89 -5.15
C SER A 29 6.99 -8.48 -5.02
N PRO A 30 6.36 -7.39 -5.51
CA PRO A 30 6.86 -6.03 -5.28
C PRO A 30 6.97 -5.65 -3.80
N PHE A 31 6.00 -6.08 -2.98
CA PHE A 31 6.03 -5.84 -1.54
C PHE A 31 7.15 -6.63 -0.85
N ILE A 32 7.34 -7.90 -1.21
CA ILE A 32 8.41 -8.75 -0.67
C ILE A 32 9.77 -8.13 -1.03
N TYR A 33 9.95 -7.68 -2.26
CA TYR A 33 11.16 -6.99 -2.70
C TYR A 33 11.45 -5.74 -1.87
N PHE A 34 10.42 -4.90 -1.63
CA PHE A 34 10.53 -3.74 -0.75
C PHE A 34 10.89 -4.13 0.69
N ALA A 35 10.29 -5.20 1.23
CA ALA A 35 10.56 -5.66 2.59
C ALA A 35 12.01 -6.14 2.76
N ILE A 36 12.56 -6.82 1.75
CA ILE A 36 13.97 -7.23 1.71
C ILE A 36 14.88 -6.00 1.72
N LEU A 37 14.59 -5.01 0.86
CA LEU A 37 15.37 -3.76 0.84
C LEU A 37 15.30 -3.02 2.18
N LYS A 38 14.11 -2.93 2.80
CA LYS A 38 13.93 -2.29 4.10
C LYS A 38 14.74 -2.95 5.22
N SER A 39 15.06 -4.25 5.09
CA SER A 39 15.88 -4.96 6.06
C SER A 39 17.36 -4.55 6.04
N SER A 40 17.82 -3.90 4.97
CA SER A 40 19.18 -3.35 4.89
C SER A 40 19.30 -2.06 5.70
N PRO A 41 20.49 -1.73 6.25
CA PRO A 41 20.71 -0.45 6.91
C PRO A 41 20.57 0.70 5.90
N HIS A 42 19.69 1.66 6.19
CA HIS A 42 19.49 2.87 5.39
C HIS A 42 20.02 4.07 6.16
N THR A 43 20.83 4.89 5.51
CA THR A 43 21.14 6.23 5.99
C THR A 43 19.91 7.11 5.72
N SER A 44 19.29 7.59 6.80
CA SER A 44 18.19 8.55 6.71
C SER A 44 18.67 9.87 7.27
N TYR A 45 18.78 10.88 6.42
CA TYR A 45 18.93 12.26 6.85
C TYR A 45 17.56 12.77 7.30
N TYR A 46 17.13 12.37 8.51
CA TYR A 46 15.97 13.00 9.14
C TYR A 46 16.39 14.38 9.65
N VAL A 47 15.85 15.41 9.01
CA VAL A 47 15.68 16.73 9.61
C VAL A 47 14.38 16.65 10.39
N SER A 48 14.42 16.70 11.72
CA SER A 48 13.21 16.61 12.54
C SER A 48 12.41 17.90 12.39
N TYR A 49 11.18 17.80 11.90
CA TYR A 49 10.27 18.94 11.87
C TYR A 49 9.58 19.01 13.24
N ASP A 50 9.93 20.04 14.02
CA ASP A 50 9.31 20.27 15.33
C ASP A 50 7.99 21.04 15.11
N GLU A 51 6.88 20.30 15.21
CA GLU A 51 5.53 20.80 14.91
C GLU A 51 5.11 21.94 15.87
N GLU A 52 5.78 22.07 17.02
CA GLU A 52 5.48 23.09 18.03
C GLU A 52 6.13 24.45 17.76
N LYS A 53 7.18 24.51 16.93
CA LYS A 53 7.98 25.73 16.71
C LYS A 53 8.00 26.25 15.27
N GLY A 54 7.57 25.46 14.29
CA GLY A 54 7.60 25.88 12.88
C GLY A 54 9.01 26.11 12.32
N GLU A 55 10.04 25.59 12.99
CA GLU A 55 11.45 25.67 12.58
C GLU A 55 12.01 24.31 12.20
N ILE A 56 12.94 24.33 11.25
CA ILE A 56 13.64 23.16 10.74
C ILE A 56 14.81 22.87 11.70
N ALA A 57 14.68 21.89 12.58
CA ALA A 57 15.77 21.48 13.46
C ALA A 57 16.78 20.63 12.67
N VAL A 58 17.93 21.21 12.36
CA VAL A 58 19.09 20.51 11.80
C VAL A 58 19.73 19.68 12.93
N PRO A 59 20.06 18.39 12.71
CA PRO A 59 20.67 17.55 13.74
C PRO A 59 21.99 18.14 14.26
N SER A 60 22.10 18.25 15.58
CA SER A 60 23.18 18.88 16.37
C SER A 60 24.51 18.10 16.39
N ASP A 61 24.71 17.12 15.52
CA ASP A 61 25.92 16.27 15.53
C ASP A 61 27.01 16.76 14.55
N ALA A 62 26.80 17.90 13.89
CA ALA A 62 27.87 18.62 13.18
C ALA A 62 28.41 19.76 14.05
N ASN A 63 28.94 19.41 15.23
CA ASN A 63 29.67 20.36 16.06
C ASN A 63 31.15 20.34 15.66
N ASP A 64 31.47 20.98 14.53
CA ASP A 64 32.80 21.58 14.35
C ASP A 64 32.68 22.84 13.48
N SER A 65 32.78 23.98 14.14
CA SER A 65 33.03 25.34 13.63
C SER A 65 32.21 25.81 12.42
N THR A 66 31.22 26.68 12.64
CA THR A 66 31.28 28.12 12.30
C THR A 66 29.92 28.73 12.63
N GLU A 67 29.92 29.63 13.61
CA GLU A 67 28.79 30.51 13.94
C GLU A 67 28.46 31.37 12.71
N ILE A 68 27.31 31.14 12.07
CA ILE A 68 26.72 32.12 11.13
C ILE A 68 25.38 32.54 11.71
N GLN A 69 25.38 33.71 12.37
CA GLN A 69 24.19 34.51 12.57
C GLN A 69 23.62 34.88 11.19
N MET A 70 22.56 34.20 10.75
CA MET A 70 21.69 34.74 9.72
C MET A 70 20.56 35.51 10.40
N GLY A 71 20.72 36.84 10.39
CA GLY A 71 19.69 37.78 10.80
C GLY A 71 18.44 37.61 9.93
N VAL A 72 17.30 37.57 10.62
CA VAL A 72 15.96 37.73 10.03
C VAL A 72 15.89 39.10 9.36
N ALA A 73 15.54 39.16 8.07
CA ALA A 73 15.08 40.38 7.42
C ALA A 73 13.73 40.13 6.72
N PRO A 74 12.71 40.98 6.98
CA PRO A 74 11.38 40.82 6.41
C PRO A 74 11.28 41.43 5.00
N ALA A 75 10.16 41.11 4.37
CA ALA A 75 9.81 41.44 3.00
C ALA A 75 9.70 42.95 2.68
N ASN A 76 10.06 43.26 1.43
CA ASN A 76 9.57 44.32 0.54
C ASN A 76 9.73 45.79 0.96
N ASN A 77 10.54 46.54 0.21
CA ASN A 77 10.03 47.64 -0.61
C ASN A 77 11.06 48.10 -1.65
N PHE A 78 10.49 48.44 -2.81
CA PHE A 78 11.06 49.13 -3.95
C PHE A 78 11.32 50.59 -3.56
N ASP A 79 12.48 51.16 -3.92
CA ASP A 79 12.68 52.52 -4.46
C ASP A 79 14.19 52.85 -4.52
N ASP A 80 14.50 53.77 -5.43
CA ASP A 80 15.78 54.02 -6.12
C ASP A 80 16.96 54.59 -5.30
N GLU A 81 18.12 54.56 -5.97
CA GLU A 81 19.30 55.43 -5.87
C GLU A 81 20.62 54.92 -5.26
N ASP A 82 21.67 55.22 -6.05
CA ASP A 82 23.08 55.45 -5.74
C ASP A 82 24.14 54.32 -5.79
N LEU A 83 24.83 54.34 -6.95
CA LEU A 83 26.27 54.25 -7.16
C LEU A 83 27.15 54.33 -5.89
N HIS A 84 27.85 53.25 -5.57
CA HIS A 84 29.26 53.32 -5.17
C HIS A 84 29.97 51.99 -5.44
N ALA A 85 31.01 52.07 -6.27
CA ALA A 85 31.97 51.02 -6.51
C ALA A 85 32.80 50.75 -5.24
N SER A 86 32.92 49.48 -4.86
CA SER A 86 34.01 49.01 -4.00
C SER A 86 34.33 47.56 -4.32
N ASP A 87 35.45 47.41 -5.04
CA ASP A 87 36.29 46.22 -5.11
C ASP A 87 36.47 45.59 -3.72
N LYS A 88 36.04 44.33 -3.53
CA LYS A 88 36.61 43.40 -2.55
C LYS A 88 36.45 41.94 -2.98
N ASP A 89 37.58 41.36 -3.33
CA ASP A 89 38.03 39.98 -3.06
C ASP A 89 37.05 38.83 -3.30
N VAL A 90 37.24 38.20 -4.46
CA VAL A 90 36.83 36.83 -4.77
C VAL A 90 37.65 35.88 -3.90
N GLY A 91 37.10 35.55 -2.72
CA GLY A 91 37.54 34.45 -1.87
C GLY A 91 36.86 33.16 -2.31
N GLU A 92 37.63 32.32 -2.98
CA GLU A 92 37.38 30.93 -3.36
C GLU A 92 36.70 30.12 -2.22
N SER A 93 35.44 29.72 -2.42
CA SER A 93 34.77 28.69 -1.60
C SER A 93 33.93 27.77 -2.49
N GLU A 94 34.55 27.21 -3.53
CA GLU A 94 33.90 26.25 -4.46
C GLU A 94 34.10 24.77 -4.06
N GLY A 95 34.83 24.47 -2.98
CA GLY A 95 35.21 23.09 -2.62
C GLY A 95 34.17 22.29 -1.83
N SER A 96 33.28 22.94 -1.06
CA SER A 96 32.39 22.20 -0.15
C SER A 96 31.13 21.67 -0.85
N ASN A 97 30.50 22.49 -1.70
CA ASN A 97 29.24 22.12 -2.36
C ASN A 97 29.45 21.07 -3.47
N THR A 98 30.61 21.06 -4.11
CA THR A 98 30.95 20.13 -5.19
C THR A 98 31.18 18.71 -4.68
N VAL A 99 31.81 18.54 -3.51
CA VAL A 99 32.03 17.24 -2.87
C VAL A 99 30.72 16.64 -2.37
N THR A 100 29.81 17.46 -1.80
CA THR A 100 28.47 17.00 -1.40
C THR A 100 27.63 16.58 -2.61
N MET A 101 27.73 17.32 -3.72
CA MET A 101 27.02 16.97 -4.96
C MET A 101 27.58 15.73 -5.65
N LEU A 102 28.91 15.53 -5.62
CA LEU A 102 29.58 14.35 -6.18
C LEU A 102 29.27 13.07 -5.38
N ASN A 103 29.22 13.14 -4.06
CA ASN A 103 28.80 12.00 -3.22
C ASN A 103 27.31 11.67 -3.38
N ALA A 104 26.46 12.67 -3.60
CA ALA A 104 25.04 12.45 -3.89
C ALA A 104 24.79 11.82 -5.29
N LEU A 105 25.76 11.89 -6.20
CA LEU A 105 25.70 11.24 -7.52
C LEU A 105 26.21 9.79 -7.51
N THR A 106 27.02 9.40 -6.52
CA THR A 106 27.51 8.02 -6.33
C THR A 106 26.70 7.22 -5.32
N ASP A 107 25.78 7.84 -4.59
CA ASP A 107 24.91 7.15 -3.65
C ASP A 107 23.90 6.24 -4.37
N ASP A 108 24.05 4.94 -4.15
CA ASP A 108 23.13 3.93 -4.66
C ASP A 108 21.74 4.18 -4.04
N TRP A 109 20.73 4.42 -4.88
CA TRP A 109 19.36 4.74 -4.46
C TRP A 109 18.73 3.72 -3.52
N LYS A 110 19.30 2.51 -3.47
CA LYS A 110 18.93 1.43 -2.55
C LYS A 110 19.25 1.72 -1.10
N SER A 111 20.27 2.54 -0.80
CA SER A 111 20.60 2.95 0.59
C SER A 111 19.95 4.27 0.96
N ASN A 112 19.58 5.09 -0.03
CA ASN A 112 18.96 6.40 0.18
C ASN A 112 17.41 6.30 0.16
N SER A 113 16.84 6.25 1.36
CA SER A 113 15.38 6.21 1.58
C SER A 113 14.62 7.45 1.07
N GLU A 114 15.31 8.58 0.88
CA GLU A 114 14.72 9.82 0.36
C GLU A 114 14.71 9.87 -1.17
N SER A 115 15.38 8.91 -1.83
CA SER A 115 15.42 8.85 -3.28
C SER A 115 14.00 8.73 -3.88
N ARG A 116 13.78 9.42 -5.01
CA ARG A 116 12.50 9.39 -5.73
C ARG A 116 12.09 7.96 -6.10
N GLN A 117 13.05 7.11 -6.42
CA GLN A 117 12.85 5.71 -6.78
C GLN A 117 12.34 4.89 -5.59
N PHE A 118 12.94 5.07 -4.41
CA PHE A 118 12.50 4.40 -3.18
C PHE A 118 11.08 4.81 -2.77
N ARG A 119 10.74 6.10 -2.92
CA ARG A 119 9.37 6.59 -2.69
C ARG A 119 8.35 5.97 -3.66
N MET A 120 8.70 5.83 -4.95
CA MET A 120 7.83 5.15 -5.93
C MET A 120 7.69 3.66 -5.62
N LEU A 121 8.78 3.01 -5.22
CA LEU A 121 8.76 1.60 -4.83
C LEU A 121 7.83 1.34 -3.64
N THR A 122 7.86 2.22 -2.63
CA THR A 122 6.96 2.13 -1.46
C THR A 122 5.48 2.21 -1.88
N ARG A 123 5.15 3.05 -2.86
CA ARG A 123 3.77 3.16 -3.39
C ARG A 123 3.35 1.89 -4.11
N VAL A 124 4.20 1.38 -5.01
CA VAL A 124 3.95 0.13 -5.73
C VAL A 124 3.81 -1.05 -4.75
N ALA A 125 4.67 -1.12 -3.73
CA ALA A 125 4.61 -2.12 -2.68
C ALA A 125 3.30 -2.05 -1.89
N THR A 126 2.79 -0.85 -1.61
CA THR A 126 1.50 -0.67 -0.90
C THR A 126 0.33 -1.19 -1.75
N PHE A 127 0.28 -0.89 -3.05
CA PHE A 127 -0.78 -1.42 -3.92
C PHE A 127 -0.66 -2.94 -4.14
N SER A 128 0.57 -3.45 -4.29
CA SER A 128 0.86 -4.88 -4.34
C SER A 128 0.39 -5.62 -3.09
N LEU A 129 0.61 -5.04 -1.91
CA LEU A 129 0.10 -5.55 -0.64
C LEU A 129 -1.43 -5.64 -0.64
N ILE A 130 -2.11 -4.55 -1.02
CA ILE A 130 -3.58 -4.49 -1.08
C ILE A 130 -4.13 -5.58 -2.00
N CYS A 131 -3.59 -5.70 -3.21
CA CYS A 131 -4.00 -6.72 -4.17
C CYS A 131 -3.69 -8.14 -3.68
N GLY A 132 -2.52 -8.35 -3.09
CA GLY A 132 -2.09 -9.66 -2.58
C GLY A 132 -2.98 -10.17 -1.45
N PHE A 133 -3.26 -9.33 -0.46
CA PHE A 133 -4.18 -9.70 0.63
C PHE A 133 -5.64 -9.80 0.18
N GLY A 134 -6.06 -8.99 -0.80
CA GLY A 134 -7.36 -9.15 -1.46
C GLY A 134 -7.50 -10.49 -2.19
N ALA A 135 -6.50 -10.87 -2.99
CA ALA A 135 -6.47 -12.17 -3.65
C ALA A 135 -6.47 -13.33 -2.63
N LEU A 136 -5.73 -13.19 -1.52
CA LEU A 136 -5.68 -14.17 -0.45
C LEU A 136 -7.04 -14.32 0.27
N GLY A 137 -7.77 -13.22 0.48
CA GLY A 137 -9.14 -13.25 0.99
C GLY A 137 -10.09 -14.03 0.10
N ALA A 138 -10.05 -13.76 -1.22
CA ALA A 138 -10.84 -14.49 -2.20
C ALA A 138 -10.44 -15.97 -2.32
N ALA A 139 -9.14 -16.28 -2.21
CA ALA A 139 -8.63 -17.64 -2.17
C ALA A 139 -9.24 -18.44 -1.01
N ILE A 140 -9.20 -17.89 0.21
CA ILE A 140 -9.75 -18.56 1.40
C ILE A 140 -11.27 -18.73 1.29
N SER A 141 -11.97 -17.73 0.73
CA SER A 141 -13.39 -17.83 0.41
C SER A 141 -13.67 -19.04 -0.50
N LEU A 142 -12.88 -19.20 -1.56
CA LEU A 142 -13.01 -20.32 -2.51
C LEU A 142 -12.69 -21.67 -1.87
N ILE A 143 -11.62 -21.78 -1.06
CA ILE A 143 -11.27 -23.03 -0.34
C ILE A 143 -12.42 -23.48 0.56
N THR A 144 -13.00 -22.55 1.31
CA THR A 144 -14.10 -22.83 2.23
C THR A 144 -15.33 -23.35 1.46
N ARG A 145 -15.60 -22.77 0.29
CA ARG A 145 -16.67 -23.19 -0.63
C ARG A 145 -16.46 -24.60 -1.16
N THR A 146 -15.26 -24.91 -1.67
CA THR A 146 -14.95 -26.24 -2.21
C THR A 146 -15.07 -27.31 -1.13
N ARG A 147 -14.68 -27.01 0.11
CA ARG A 147 -14.81 -27.94 1.24
C ARG A 147 -16.26 -28.23 1.61
N ASN A 148 -17.15 -27.25 1.50
CA ASN A 148 -18.57 -27.39 1.86
C ASN A 148 -19.43 -28.08 0.78
N LYS A 149 -18.81 -28.62 -0.29
CA LYS A 149 -19.46 -29.38 -1.38
C LYS A 149 -20.59 -28.63 -2.13
N GLU A 150 -20.72 -27.32 -1.99
CA GLU A 150 -21.72 -26.51 -2.72
C GLU A 150 -21.48 -26.47 -4.24
N LEU A 151 -20.28 -26.82 -4.70
CA LEU A 151 -19.89 -26.77 -6.10
C LEU A 151 -19.09 -28.01 -6.50
N ILE A 152 -19.78 -29.12 -6.68
CA ILE A 152 -19.27 -30.25 -7.46
C ILE A 152 -19.92 -30.14 -8.84
N HIS A 153 -19.34 -29.30 -9.70
CA HIS A 153 -19.46 -29.46 -11.14
C HIS A 153 -18.09 -29.95 -11.62
N GLU A 154 -18.07 -31.13 -12.24
CA GLU A 154 -16.91 -32.00 -12.46
C GLU A 154 -15.78 -31.41 -13.35
N ASN A 155 -15.75 -30.11 -13.65
CA ASN A 155 -14.73 -29.50 -14.52
C ASN A 155 -14.34 -28.08 -14.06
N PHE A 156 -13.66 -27.97 -12.93
CA PHE A 156 -13.02 -26.69 -12.56
C PHE A 156 -11.77 -26.44 -13.42
N PHE A 157 -11.75 -25.32 -14.16
CA PHE A 157 -10.58 -24.88 -14.91
C PHE A 157 -9.72 -23.90 -14.08
N LEU A 158 -8.40 -23.95 -14.28
CA LEU A 158 -7.43 -23.03 -13.64
C LEU A 158 -7.78 -21.55 -13.85
N SER A 159 -8.37 -21.21 -14.99
CA SER A 159 -8.81 -19.87 -15.31
C SER A 159 -9.90 -19.36 -14.38
N GLU A 160 -10.81 -20.23 -13.91
CA GLU A 160 -11.87 -19.83 -12.99
C GLU A 160 -11.32 -19.51 -11.60
N ILE A 161 -10.36 -20.33 -11.13
CA ILE A 161 -9.67 -20.13 -9.85
C ILE A 161 -8.93 -18.79 -9.83
N LEU A 162 -8.23 -18.48 -10.93
CA LEU A 162 -7.53 -17.21 -11.08
C LEU A 162 -8.50 -16.04 -11.23
N ALA A 163 -9.62 -16.21 -11.94
CA ALA A 163 -10.64 -15.17 -12.10
C ALA A 163 -11.27 -14.76 -10.75
N VAL A 164 -11.57 -15.71 -9.87
CA VAL A 164 -12.12 -15.39 -8.54
C VAL A 164 -11.10 -14.60 -7.71
N GLN A 165 -9.82 -14.96 -7.76
CA GLN A 165 -8.77 -14.24 -7.02
C GLN A 165 -8.50 -12.85 -7.59
N THR A 166 -8.53 -12.68 -8.92
CA THR A 166 -8.35 -11.36 -9.55
C THR A 166 -9.51 -10.43 -9.17
N ILE A 167 -10.75 -10.94 -9.11
CA ILE A 167 -11.91 -10.19 -8.65
C ILE A 167 -11.71 -9.73 -7.19
N GLY A 168 -11.23 -10.61 -6.31
CA GLY A 168 -10.89 -10.24 -4.93
C GLY A 168 -9.81 -9.16 -4.82
N ALA A 169 -8.76 -9.25 -5.65
CA ALA A 169 -7.72 -8.24 -5.71
C ALA A 169 -8.24 -6.88 -6.20
N ILE A 170 -9.15 -6.88 -7.18
CA ILE A 170 -9.79 -5.66 -7.70
C ILE A 170 -10.67 -5.01 -6.63
N PHE A 171 -11.49 -5.78 -5.91
CA PHE A 171 -12.31 -5.22 -4.82
C PHE A 171 -11.46 -4.62 -3.71
N ALA A 172 -10.37 -5.29 -3.32
CA ALA A 172 -9.43 -4.72 -2.37
C ALA A 172 -8.76 -3.43 -2.89
N MET A 173 -8.42 -3.38 -4.18
CA MET A 173 -7.87 -2.17 -4.82
C MET A 173 -8.87 -1.01 -4.80
N ILE A 174 -10.13 -1.27 -5.16
CA ILE A 174 -11.21 -0.26 -5.10
C ILE A 174 -11.39 0.26 -3.68
N LEU A 175 -11.40 -0.63 -2.67
CA LEU A 175 -11.48 -0.23 -1.28
C LEU A 175 -10.26 0.59 -0.84
N GLY A 176 -9.06 0.22 -1.32
CA GLY A 176 -7.83 1.00 -1.12
C GLY A 176 -7.96 2.43 -1.66
N PHE A 177 -8.56 2.61 -2.84
CA PHE A 177 -8.85 3.93 -3.38
C PHE A 177 -9.93 4.67 -2.59
N ALA A 178 -10.94 3.98 -2.06
CA ALA A 178 -11.93 4.59 -1.18
C ALA A 178 -11.29 5.16 0.10
N PHE A 179 -10.32 4.44 0.69
CA PHE A 179 -9.54 4.97 1.82
C PHE A 179 -8.65 6.14 1.41
N LEU A 180 -7.93 6.02 0.29
CA LEU A 180 -7.06 7.09 -0.20
C LEU A 180 -7.83 8.37 -0.53
N GLY A 181 -9.01 8.24 -1.13
CA GLY A 181 -9.91 9.34 -1.45
C GLY A 181 -10.68 9.90 -0.25
N ASN A 182 -10.41 9.39 0.96
CA ASN A 182 -11.11 9.77 2.19
C ASN A 182 -12.64 9.61 2.10
N MET A 183 -13.13 8.65 1.31
CA MET A 183 -14.56 8.33 1.22
C MET A 183 -15.05 7.61 2.47
N ILE A 184 -14.15 6.90 3.15
CA ILE A 184 -14.41 6.15 4.37
C ILE A 184 -13.37 6.60 5.41
N SER A 185 -13.82 7.19 6.50
CA SER A 185 -12.97 7.74 7.57
C SER A 185 -13.41 7.22 8.93
N GLY A 186 -12.47 7.10 9.87
CA GLY A 186 -12.74 6.66 11.23
C GLY A 186 -11.53 6.02 11.88
N THR A 187 -11.61 5.77 13.19
CA THR A 187 -10.50 5.19 13.97
C THR A 187 -10.18 3.75 13.56
N LEU A 188 -11.15 3.02 13.01
CA LEU A 188 -10.98 1.65 12.50
C LEU A 188 -10.42 1.58 11.08
N PHE A 189 -10.42 2.68 10.34
CA PHE A 189 -9.97 2.72 8.95
C PHE A 189 -8.55 3.27 8.84
N PRO A 190 -7.82 2.92 7.77
CA PRO A 190 -6.52 3.53 7.49
C PRO A 190 -6.67 5.03 7.23
N ASN A 191 -5.79 5.85 7.83
CA ASN A 191 -5.85 7.31 7.65
C ASN A 191 -5.23 7.70 6.29
N PRO A 192 -5.93 8.47 5.42
CA PRO A 192 -5.44 8.84 4.09
C PRO A 192 -4.15 9.66 4.11
N ARG A 193 -3.93 10.50 5.12
CA ARG A 193 -2.74 11.37 5.22
C ARG A 193 -1.44 10.57 5.31
N VAL A 194 -1.52 9.37 5.88
CA VAL A 194 -0.37 8.47 6.07
C VAL A 194 -0.38 7.29 5.09
N PHE A 195 -1.28 7.28 4.11
CA PHE A 195 -1.50 6.12 3.23
C PHE A 195 -0.23 5.68 2.49
N TYR A 196 0.58 6.64 2.01
CA TYR A 196 1.86 6.31 1.34
C TYR A 196 3.00 5.96 2.29
N ARG A 197 2.85 6.22 3.60
CA ARG A 197 3.79 5.84 4.66
C ARG A 197 3.28 4.70 5.53
N ILE A 198 2.20 4.03 5.11
CA ILE A 198 1.50 3.06 5.94
C ILE A 198 2.38 1.87 6.32
N LEU A 199 3.33 1.50 5.47
CA LEU A 199 4.31 0.44 5.70
C LEU A 199 5.30 0.73 6.83
N TYR A 200 5.33 1.96 7.36
CA TYR A 200 6.17 2.38 8.48
C TYR A 200 5.39 2.55 9.79
N ILE A 201 4.06 2.57 9.73
CA ILE A 201 3.19 2.79 10.90
C ILE A 201 2.43 1.50 11.19
N PRO A 202 2.88 0.68 12.16
CA PRO A 202 2.33 -0.66 12.39
C PRO A 202 0.79 -0.69 12.57
N PRO A 203 0.15 0.23 13.32
CA PRO A 203 -1.29 0.24 13.47
C PRO A 203 -2.05 0.49 12.17
N ALA A 204 -1.54 1.39 11.31
CA ALA A 204 -2.18 1.72 10.04
C ALA A 204 -1.99 0.60 9.02
N PHE A 205 -0.81 -0.02 9.01
CA PHE A 205 -0.50 -1.21 8.21
C PHE A 205 -1.47 -2.36 8.53
N GLY A 206 -1.65 -2.69 9.81
CA GLY A 206 -2.55 -3.77 10.23
C GLY A 206 -3.99 -3.55 9.78
N LYS A 207 -4.50 -2.32 9.93
CA LYS A 207 -5.84 -1.96 9.45
C LYS A 207 -5.98 -2.17 7.95
N LEU A 208 -4.99 -1.72 7.17
CA LEU A 208 -5.03 -1.87 5.72
C LEU A 208 -5.04 -3.34 5.31
N VAL A 209 -4.15 -4.16 5.88
CA VAL A 209 -4.08 -5.60 5.59
C VAL A 209 -5.40 -6.31 5.89
N VAL A 210 -5.98 -6.06 7.07
CA VAL A 210 -7.25 -6.66 7.48
C VAL A 210 -8.38 -6.24 6.53
N TRP A 211 -8.50 -4.95 6.21
CA TRP A 211 -9.56 -4.47 5.32
C TRP A 211 -9.39 -4.94 3.88
N SER A 212 -8.16 -5.00 3.36
CA SER A 212 -7.88 -5.59 2.04
C SER A 212 -8.26 -7.06 1.98
N PHE A 213 -7.94 -7.83 3.03
CA PHE A 213 -8.35 -9.22 3.15
C PHE A 213 -9.87 -9.39 3.18
N ILE A 214 -10.57 -8.62 4.02
CA ILE A 214 -12.03 -8.65 4.13
C ILE A 214 -12.68 -8.29 2.80
N ALA A 215 -12.18 -7.27 2.10
CA ALA A 215 -12.70 -6.87 0.79
C ALA A 215 -12.63 -8.03 -0.22
N GLY A 216 -11.50 -8.73 -0.27
CA GLY A 216 -11.32 -9.90 -1.11
C GLY A 216 -12.22 -11.08 -0.71
N PHE A 217 -12.39 -11.30 0.59
CA PHE A 217 -13.29 -12.32 1.12
C PHE A 217 -14.77 -12.01 0.83
N SER A 218 -15.12 -10.74 0.67
CA SER A 218 -16.51 -10.25 0.50
C SER A 218 -17.12 -10.54 -0.87
N GLU A 219 -16.37 -11.11 -1.82
CA GLU A 219 -16.84 -11.50 -3.16
C GLU A 219 -18.19 -12.27 -3.13
N ARG A 220 -18.44 -13.03 -2.05
CA ARG A 220 -19.69 -13.77 -1.83
C ARG A 220 -20.57 -13.28 -0.67
N LEU A 221 -20.12 -12.34 0.14
CA LEU A 221 -20.96 -11.80 1.22
C LEU A 221 -22.21 -11.14 0.63
N VAL A 222 -22.07 -10.41 -0.47
CA VAL A 222 -23.19 -9.71 -1.10
C VAL A 222 -24.24 -10.68 -1.69
N PRO A 223 -23.91 -11.64 -2.58
CA PRO A 223 -24.89 -12.58 -3.11
C PRO A 223 -25.51 -13.50 -2.04
N ASN A 224 -24.74 -13.97 -1.06
CA ASN A 224 -25.25 -14.88 -0.02
C ASN A 224 -26.23 -14.18 0.91
N ILE A 225 -25.99 -12.91 1.27
CA ILE A 225 -26.94 -12.11 2.06
C ILE A 225 -28.24 -11.94 1.29
N LEU A 226 -28.19 -11.60 -0.01
CA LEU A 226 -29.41 -11.48 -0.83
C LEU A 226 -30.18 -12.79 -0.91
N ASN A 227 -29.52 -13.91 -1.22
CA ASN A 227 -30.21 -15.21 -1.34
C ASN A 227 -30.87 -15.65 -0.03
N ASN A 228 -30.24 -15.38 1.11
CA ASN A 228 -30.80 -15.71 2.41
C ASN A 228 -32.00 -14.81 2.77
N LEU A 229 -31.96 -13.53 2.39
CA LEU A 229 -33.09 -12.62 2.57
C LEU A 229 -34.28 -13.01 1.70
N THR A 230 -34.05 -13.34 0.42
CA THR A 230 -35.12 -13.81 -0.49
C THR A 230 -35.73 -15.12 -0.01
N LYS A 231 -34.92 -16.10 0.41
CA LYS A 231 -35.44 -17.35 0.96
C LYS A 231 -36.27 -17.13 2.23
N LYS A 232 -35.85 -16.22 3.12
CA LYS A 232 -36.60 -15.90 4.33
C LYS A 232 -37.94 -15.20 4.01
N SER A 233 -37.98 -14.34 2.99
CA SER A 233 -39.24 -13.72 2.55
C SER A 233 -40.21 -14.72 1.94
N ASP A 234 -39.71 -15.72 1.18
CA ASP A 234 -40.56 -16.74 0.57
C ASP A 234 -41.18 -17.68 1.61
N ILE A 235 -40.40 -18.10 2.62
CA ILE A 235 -40.90 -18.90 3.75
C ILE A 235 -42.00 -18.15 4.51
N THR A 236 -41.80 -16.86 4.78
CA THR A 236 -42.78 -16.03 5.50
C THR A 236 -44.08 -15.83 4.70
N ARG A 237 -44.00 -15.84 3.37
CA ARG A 237 -45.17 -15.67 2.49
C ARG A 237 -45.98 -16.96 2.32
N GLY A 238 -45.32 -18.13 2.27
CA GLY A 238 -45.97 -19.43 2.16
C GLY A 238 -46.78 -19.86 3.39
N ASP A 239 -46.36 -19.45 4.59
CA ASP A 239 -47.04 -19.77 5.86
C ASP A 239 -48.40 -19.03 6.03
N SER A 240 -48.64 -17.99 5.22
CA SER A 240 -49.87 -17.19 5.28
C SER A 240 -51.01 -17.67 4.36
N THR A 241 -50.77 -18.69 3.53
CA THR A 241 -51.75 -19.19 2.53
C THR A 241 -52.35 -20.56 2.85
N ASP A 242 -51.88 -21.23 3.90
CA ASP A 242 -52.31 -22.59 4.28
C ASP A 242 -53.15 -22.62 5.58
N THR A 243 -54.05 -21.65 5.78
CA THR A 243 -55.18 -21.84 6.72
C THR A 243 -56.39 -22.35 5.94
N PRO A 244 -56.69 -23.68 5.97
CA PRO A 244 -57.95 -24.18 5.43
C PRO A 244 -59.10 -23.69 6.30
N ASN A 245 -60.00 -22.89 5.70
CA ASN A 245 -61.34 -22.64 6.22
C ASN A 245 -62.28 -23.78 5.81
#